data_AF-A0A5C3ENF7-F1
#
_entry.id   AF-A0A5C3ENF7-F1
#
_cell.length_a   1.000
_cell.length_b   1.000
_cell.length_c   1.000
_cell.angle_alpha   90.00
_cell.angle_beta   90.00
_cell.angle_gamma   90.00
#
_symmetry.space_group_name_H-M   'P 1'
#
loop_
_entity.id
_entity.type
_entity.pdbx_description
1 polymer ?
#
loop_
_entity_poly.entity_id
_entity_poly.type
_entity_poly.pdbx_seq_one_letter_code
_entity_poly.pdbx_strand_id
1 'polypeptide(L)'
;MPPPPQMQGMPGGEPTVFQKIKMGAMTGTLVGLTIGFIGGGIQILRAGPGPRGALGTLSQFMLSSAATFGFFMSIGTVLRTEGIESNPYLSPAQRLVALQQQQNLLKAARDGNIHVEEKKHI
;
A
#
# COMPACT_ATOMS: atom_id res chain seq x y z
N MET A 1 -7.77 20.50 10.83
CA MET A 1 -6.54 19.90 10.24
C MET A 1 -6.99 19.02 9.09
N PRO A 2 -6.66 19.28 7.82
CA PRO A 2 -7.06 18.42 6.72
C PRO A 2 -6.30 17.08 6.78
N PRO A 3 -6.97 15.95 6.46
CA PRO A 3 -6.34 14.63 6.51
C PRO A 3 -5.20 14.52 5.48
N PRO A 4 -4.11 13.80 5.81
CA PRO A 4 -2.95 13.69 4.95
C PRO A 4 -3.28 13.01 3.61
N PRO A 5 -2.60 13.40 2.51
CA PRO A 5 -2.80 12.81 1.21
C PRO A 5 -2.51 11.32 1.26
N GLN A 6 -3.55 10.51 1.06
CA GLN A 6 -3.39 9.09 0.81
C GLN A 6 -2.59 8.95 -0.49
N MET A 7 -1.40 8.38 -0.40
CA MET A 7 -0.47 8.19 -1.52
C MET A 7 -1.21 7.60 -2.72
N GLN A 8 -1.41 8.47 -3.71
CA GLN A 8 -2.19 8.27 -4.90
C GLN A 8 -1.41 7.36 -5.86
N GLY A 9 -1.81 6.09 -5.94
CA GLY A 9 -1.31 5.15 -6.93
C GLY A 9 -1.77 5.52 -8.35
N MET A 10 -0.78 5.84 -9.19
CA MET A 10 -0.64 5.74 -10.65
C MET A 10 -1.91 5.71 -11.56
N PRO A 11 -1.95 6.49 -12.66
CA PRO A 11 -3.11 6.58 -13.55
C PRO A 11 -3.17 5.40 -14.54
N GLY A 12 -4.26 4.63 -14.51
CA GLY A 12 -4.62 3.70 -15.59
C GLY A 12 -5.39 2.46 -15.12
N GLY A 13 -6.66 2.36 -15.50
CA GLY A 13 -7.48 1.14 -15.46
C GLY A 13 -7.83 0.58 -14.07
N GLU A 14 -8.96 -0.11 -13.97
CA GLU A 14 -9.20 -1.01 -12.84
C GLU A 14 -8.08 -2.07 -12.82
N PRO A 15 -7.40 -2.31 -11.69
CA PRO A 15 -6.34 -3.30 -11.63
C PRO A 15 -6.90 -4.68 -11.97
N THR A 16 -6.44 -5.25 -13.08
CA THR A 16 -6.80 -6.62 -13.49
C THR A 16 -6.47 -7.62 -12.38
N VAL A 17 -7.14 -8.78 -12.37
CA VAL A 17 -6.85 -9.86 -11.39
C VAL A 17 -5.36 -10.18 -11.34
N PHE A 18 -4.70 -10.22 -12.50
CA PHE A 18 -3.25 -10.41 -12.59
C PHE A 18 -2.45 -9.28 -11.92
N GLN A 19 -2.87 -8.03 -12.08
CA GLN A 19 -2.26 -6.89 -11.41
C GLN A 19 -2.46 -6.92 -9.89
N LYS A 20 -3.63 -7.37 -9.41
CA LYS A 20 -3.90 -7.62 -7.98
C LYS A 20 -2.98 -8.70 -7.42
N ILE A 21 -2.89 -9.85 -8.11
CA ILE A 21 -1.96 -10.96 -7.75
C ILE A 21 -0.53 -10.43 -7.65
N LYS A 22 -0.09 -9.67 -8.67
CA LYS A 22 1.27 -9.12 -8.71
C LYS A 22 1.55 -8.15 -7.57
N MET A 23 0.60 -7.29 -7.21
CA MET A 23 0.75 -6.38 -6.05
C MET A 23 0.87 -7.16 -4.75
N GLY A 24 0.02 -8.18 -4.53
CA GLY A 24 0.10 -9.05 -3.37
C GLY A 24 1.40 -9.85 -3.30
N ALA A 25 1.84 -10.39 -4.44
CA ALA A 25 3.10 -11.12 -4.54
C ALA A 25 4.31 -10.22 -4.26
N MET A 26 4.36 -9.02 -4.83
CA MET A 26 5.47 -8.06 -4.60
C MET A 26 5.55 -7.64 -3.12
N THR A 27 4.43 -7.26 -2.53
CA THR A 27 4.41 -6.82 -1.14
C THR A 27 4.70 -7.97 -0.17
N GLY A 28 4.11 -9.14 -0.42
CA GLY A 28 4.35 -10.35 0.37
C GLY A 28 5.80 -10.84 0.28
N THR A 29 6.41 -10.84 -0.91
CA THR A 29 7.82 -11.23 -1.07
C THR A 29 8.76 -10.24 -0.38
N LEU A 30 8.53 -8.93 -0.48
CA LEU A 30 9.35 -7.92 0.20
C LEU A 30 9.31 -8.06 1.73
N VAL A 31 8.10 -8.20 2.28
CA VAL A 31 7.92 -8.41 3.73
C VAL A 31 8.54 -9.75 4.14
N GLY A 32 8.31 -10.82 3.37
CA GLY A 32 8.89 -12.13 3.64
C GLY A 32 10.42 -12.14 3.59
N LEU A 33 11.05 -11.42 2.65
CA LEU A 33 12.50 -11.24 2.61
C LEU A 33 13.01 -10.53 3.88
N THR A 34 12.32 -9.49 4.32
CA THR A 34 12.73 -8.71 5.51
C THR A 34 12.59 -9.53 6.79
N ILE A 35 11.47 -10.24 6.96
CA ILE A 35 11.25 -11.14 8.10
C ILE A 35 12.24 -12.30 8.07
N GLY A 36 12.48 -12.89 6.90
CA GLY A 36 13.46 -13.96 6.73
C GLY A 36 14.89 -13.49 6.97
N PHE A 37 15.21 -12.23 6.68
CA PHE A 37 16.50 -11.62 7.01
C PHE A 37 16.66 -11.45 8.52
N ILE A 38 15.64 -10.96 9.21
CA ILE A 38 15.68 -10.79 10.68
C ILE A 38 15.72 -12.15 11.37
N GLY A 39 14.83 -13.07 11.01
CA GLY A 39 14.77 -14.41 11.60
C GLY A 39 16.03 -15.23 11.30
N GLY A 40 16.50 -15.21 10.05
CA GLY A 40 17.74 -15.86 9.64
C GLY A 40 18.98 -15.22 10.28
N GLY A 41 19.00 -13.90 10.40
CA GLY A 41 20.08 -13.15 11.05
C GLY A 41 20.17 -13.47 12.54
N ILE A 42 19.05 -13.48 13.26
CA ILE A 42 19.00 -13.88 14.67
C ILE A 42 19.45 -15.34 14.83
N GLN A 43 19.02 -16.25 13.95
CA GLN A 43 19.47 -17.65 13.98
C GLN A 43 20.98 -17.78 13.78
N ILE A 44 21.56 -17.05 12.84
CA ILE A 44 23.02 -17.06 12.61
C ILE A 44 23.78 -16.47 13.81
N LEU A 45 23.27 -15.40 14.41
CA LEU A 45 23.88 -14.77 15.59
C LEU A 45 23.79 -15.67 16.83
N ARG A 46 22.72 -16.45 16.99
CA ARG A 46 22.50 -17.29 18.17
C ARG A 46 23.08 -18.70 18.04
N ALA A 47 22.87 -19.35 16.90
CA ALA A 47 23.24 -20.75 16.66
C ALA A 47 24.47 -20.90 15.76
N GLY A 48 25.01 -19.79 15.26
CA GLY A 48 26.13 -19.78 14.31
C GLY A 48 25.68 -19.97 12.86
N PRO A 49 26.56 -19.64 11.90
CA PRO A 49 26.34 -19.95 10.50
C PRO A 49 26.36 -21.48 10.33
N GLY A 50 25.25 -22.08 9.91
CA GLY A 50 25.13 -23.53 9.75
C GLY A 50 26.10 -24.12 8.71
N PRO A 51 25.99 -25.42 8.36
CA PRO A 51 26.91 -26.12 7.46
C PRO A 51 27.04 -25.47 6.06
N ARG A 52 26.03 -24.70 5.67
CA ARG A 52 25.94 -23.95 4.41
C ARG A 52 26.52 -22.53 4.49
N GLY A 53 27.15 -22.17 5.60
CA GLY A 53 27.66 -20.82 5.88
C GLY A 53 26.56 -19.82 6.25
N ALA A 54 26.99 -18.59 6.56
CA ALA A 54 26.09 -17.50 6.97
C ALA A 54 25.14 -17.12 5.82
N LEU A 55 25.68 -16.86 4.63
CA LEU A 55 24.90 -16.49 3.44
C LEU A 55 23.96 -17.60 2.99
N GLY A 56 24.38 -18.86 3.03
CA GLY A 56 23.53 -20.00 2.64
C GLY A 56 22.35 -20.19 3.60
N THR A 57 22.59 -20.11 4.90
CA THR A 57 21.52 -20.19 5.91
C THR A 57 20.58 -18.99 5.80
N LEU A 58 21.13 -17.77 5.72
CA LEU A 58 20.36 -16.53 5.64
C LEU A 58 19.46 -16.51 4.39
N SER A 59 20.03 -16.80 3.22
CA SER A 59 19.28 -16.82 1.96
C SER A 59 18.18 -17.87 1.97
N GLN A 60 18.38 -19.02 2.61
CA GLN A 60 17.34 -20.05 2.75
C GLN A 60 16.16 -19.55 3.60
N PHE A 61 16.42 -18.86 4.71
CA PHE A 61 15.36 -18.24 5.51
C PHE A 61 14.64 -17.13 4.74
N MET A 62 15.39 -16.27 4.05
CA MET A 62 14.85 -15.19 3.23
C MET A 62 13.98 -15.72 2.09
N LEU A 63 14.47 -16.69 1.31
CA LEU A 63 13.74 -17.28 0.18
C LEU A 63 12.50 -18.05 0.63
N SER A 64 12.60 -18.85 1.68
CA SER A 64 11.45 -19.62 2.21
C SER A 64 10.35 -18.69 2.74
N SER A 65 10.73 -17.64 3.47
CA SER A 65 9.80 -16.63 3.98
C SER A 65 9.20 -15.81 2.83
N ALA A 66 10.02 -15.36 1.87
CA ALA A 66 9.56 -14.61 0.70
C ALA A 66 8.57 -15.42 -0.15
N ALA A 67 8.84 -16.72 -0.37
CA ALA A 67 7.98 -17.60 -1.14
C ALA A 67 6.62 -17.78 -0.47
N THR A 68 6.59 -18.03 0.85
CA THR A 68 5.34 -18.27 1.59
C THR A 68 4.50 -17.00 1.72
N PHE A 69 5.09 -15.90 2.18
CA PHE A 69 4.38 -14.63 2.28
C PHE A 69 3.97 -14.10 0.90
N GLY A 70 4.83 -14.23 -0.12
CA GLY A 70 4.48 -13.88 -1.50
C GLY A 70 3.29 -14.68 -2.04
N PHE A 71 3.29 -16.01 -1.84
CA PHE A 71 2.21 -16.88 -2.28
C PHE A 71 0.88 -16.55 -1.58
N PHE A 72 0.86 -16.54 -0.25
CA PHE A 72 -0.36 -16.28 0.51
C PHE A 72 -0.89 -14.86 0.29
N MET A 73 -0.03 -13.86 0.23
CA MET A 73 -0.45 -12.48 -0.03
C MET A 73 -0.91 -12.28 -1.48
N SER A 74 -0.35 -13.00 -2.45
CA SER A 74 -0.82 -12.91 -3.84
C SER A 74 -2.27 -13.35 -4.00
N ILE A 75 -2.64 -14.47 -3.37
CA ILE A 75 -4.01 -15.00 -3.38
C ILE A 75 -4.91 -14.18 -2.45
N GLY A 76 -4.42 -13.86 -1.24
CA GLY A 76 -5.15 -13.05 -0.27
C GLY A 76 -5.51 -11.67 -0.80
N THR A 77 -4.67 -11.08 -1.66
CA THR A 77 -4.96 -9.79 -2.30
C THR A 77 -6.10 -9.89 -3.30
N VAL A 78 -6.19 -10.98 -4.07
CA VAL A 78 -7.34 -11.22 -4.95
C VAL A 78 -8.59 -11.40 -4.11
N LEU A 79 -8.61 -12.36 -3.19
CA LEU A 79 -9.78 -12.68 -2.37
C LEU A 79 -10.28 -11.50 -1.53
N ARG A 80 -9.37 -10.71 -0.93
CA ARG A 80 -9.72 -9.49 -0.20
C ARG A 80 -10.36 -8.44 -1.10
N THR A 81 -10.00 -8.42 -2.39
CA THR A 81 -10.49 -7.41 -3.33
C THR A 81 -11.77 -7.88 -4.05
N GLU A 82 -12.06 -9.19 -4.13
CA GLU A 82 -13.34 -9.70 -4.65
C GLU A 82 -14.53 -9.36 -3.71
N GLY A 83 -14.29 -9.20 -2.41
CA GLY A 83 -15.32 -8.78 -1.44
C GLY A 83 -15.38 -7.28 -1.13
N ILE A 84 -14.37 -6.50 -1.58
CA ILE A 84 -14.26 -5.04 -1.37
C ILE A 84 -14.43 -4.32 -2.71
N GLU A 85 -15.37 -4.76 -3.55
CA GLU A 85 -15.96 -3.86 -4.55
C GLU A 85 -16.91 -2.82 -3.93
N SER A 86 -17.06 -2.81 -2.59
CA SER A 86 -17.86 -1.82 -1.85
C SER A 86 -17.07 -0.73 -1.10
N ASN A 87 -15.74 -0.62 -1.22
CA ASN A 87 -15.04 0.59 -0.74
C ASN A 87 -14.10 1.23 -1.77
N PRO A 88 -14.64 2.18 -2.55
CA PRO A 88 -13.92 2.99 -3.51
C PRO A 88 -13.09 4.07 -2.79
N TYR A 89 -11.78 3.90 -2.75
CA TYR A 89 -10.85 5.04 -2.66
C TYR A 89 -10.20 5.30 -4.02
N LEU A 90 -11.02 5.22 -5.07
CA LEU A 90 -11.40 6.37 -5.88
C LEU A 90 -12.45 5.89 -6.89
N SER A 91 -13.73 5.98 -6.53
CA SER A 91 -14.78 5.93 -7.55
C SER A 91 -14.55 7.11 -8.50
N PRO A 92 -14.86 6.99 -9.80
CA PRO A 92 -14.83 8.12 -10.72
C PRO A 92 -15.56 9.36 -10.17
N ALA A 93 -16.59 9.16 -9.35
CA ALA A 93 -17.32 10.21 -8.65
C ALA A 93 -16.47 10.97 -7.61
N GLN A 94 -15.68 10.29 -6.78
CA GLN A 94 -14.79 10.98 -5.83
C GLN A 94 -13.66 11.73 -6.53
N ARG A 95 -13.14 11.21 -7.65
CA ARG A 95 -12.20 11.94 -8.53
C ARG A 95 -12.84 13.21 -9.06
N LEU A 96 -14.09 13.15 -9.53
CA LEU A 96 -14.82 14.32 -9.98
C LEU A 96 -15.07 15.32 -8.86
N VAL A 97 -15.45 14.87 -7.67
CA VAL A 97 -15.72 15.74 -6.50
C VAL A 97 -14.45 16.42 -6.01
N ALA A 98 -13.31 15.73 -5.98
CA ALA A 98 -12.02 16.33 -5.62
C ALA A 98 -11.58 17.39 -6.64
N LEU A 99 -11.76 17.12 -7.94
CA LEU A 99 -11.49 18.08 -9.00
C LEU A 99 -12.48 19.26 -8.97
N GLN A 100 -13.74 19.02 -8.63
CA GLN A 100 -14.75 20.06 -8.48
C GLN A 100 -14.50 20.92 -7.24
N GLN A 101 -14.03 20.34 -6.13
CA GLN A 101 -13.55 21.11 -4.98
C GLN A 101 -12.37 21.97 -5.36
N GLN A 102 -11.40 21.45 -6.11
CA GLN A 102 -10.26 22.24 -6.55
C GLN A 102 -10.68 23.36 -7.50
N GLN A 103 -11.63 23.13 -8.40
CA GLN A 103 -12.20 24.18 -9.24
C GLN A 103 -12.99 25.22 -8.44
N ASN A 104 -13.75 24.79 -7.43
CA ASN A 104 -14.48 25.72 -6.56
C ASN A 104 -13.51 26.55 -5.71
N LEU A 105 -12.41 25.96 -5.24
CA LEU A 105 -11.35 26.67 -4.53
C LEU A 105 -10.59 27.61 -5.45
N LEU A 106 -10.31 27.22 -6.70
CA LEU A 106 -9.69 28.10 -7.70
C LEU A 106 -10.63 29.23 -8.13
N LYS A 107 -11.95 28.99 -8.21
CA LYS A 107 -12.94 30.04 -8.44
C LYS A 107 -13.04 30.97 -7.23
N ALA A 108 -13.08 30.45 -6.02
CA ALA A 108 -13.07 31.25 -4.79
C ALA A 108 -11.77 32.07 -4.64
N ALA A 109 -10.62 31.51 -5.04
CA ALA A 109 -9.34 32.21 -5.06
C ALA A 109 -9.24 33.23 -6.21
N ARG A 110 -9.83 32.92 -7.38
CA ARG A 110 -9.88 33.82 -8.56
C ARG A 110 -10.85 34.98 -8.35
N ASP A 111 -11.95 34.74 -7.63
CA ASP A 111 -12.97 35.74 -7.30
C ASP A 111 -12.57 36.62 -6.09
N GLY A 112 -11.41 36.36 -5.47
CA GLY A 112 -10.72 37.34 -4.64
C GLY A 112 -11.52 37.89 -3.46
N ASN A 113 -12.54 37.20 -2.98
CA ASN A 113 -13.31 37.63 -1.83
C ASN A 113 -13.23 36.54 -0.75
N ILE A 114 -12.23 36.72 0.12
CA ILE A 114 -12.08 35.99 1.38
C ILE A 114 -13.28 36.37 2.26
N HIS A 115 -14.44 35.74 2.06
CA HIS A 115 -15.44 35.70 3.11
C HIS A 115 -15.00 34.61 4.08
N VAL A 116 -14.20 35.05 5.06
CA VAL A 116 -14.14 34.42 6.37
C VAL A 116 -15.58 34.41 6.86
N GLU A 117 -16.27 33.27 6.72
CA GLU A 117 -17.52 33.08 7.44
C GLU A 117 -17.15 32.95 8.93
N GLU A 118 -17.10 34.10 9.60
CA GLU A 118 -17.16 34.24 11.04
C GLU A 118 -18.44 33.55 11.50
N LYS A 119 -18.37 32.26 11.82
CA LYS A 119 -19.43 31.60 12.58
C LYS A 119 -19.32 32.04 14.05
N LYS A 120 -19.62 33.31 14.29
CA LYS A 120 -20.08 33.82 15.56
C LYS A 120 -21.53 33.40 15.72
N HIS A 121 -21.80 32.45 16.59
CA HIS A 121 -23.11 32.33 17.23
C HIS A 121 -22.91 31.64 18.59
N ILE A 122 -22.89 32.50 19.61
CA ILE A 122 -23.54 32.42 20.94
C ILE A 122 -23.84 31.02 21.47
#